data_AF-A0A1Q8VUD0-F1
#
_entry.id   AF-A0A1Q8VUD0-F1
#
_cell.length_a   1.000
_cell.length_b   1.000
_cell.length_c   1.000
_cell.angle_alpha   90.00
_cell.angle_beta   90.00
_cell.angle_gamma   90.00
#
_symmetry.space_group_name_H-M   'P 1'
#
loop_
_entity.id
_entity.type
_entity.pdbx_description
1 polymer ?
#
loop_
_entity_poly.entity_id
_entity_poly.type
_entity_poly.pdbx_seq_one_letter_code
_entity_poly.pdbx_strand_id
1 'polypeptide(L)'
;MKCTTGLSAHQFAELTQWISQSKPLHTIPAILGVAGSLQATLTYLRHNLPQAAIGELLGVSQPTVSRAVKARPELVTRALDGYLITAEEVAPG
;
A
#
# COMPACT_ATOMS: atom_id res chain seq x y z
N MET A 1 -18.71 -3.12 10.16
CA MET A 1 -17.97 -1.83 10.10
C MET A 1 -17.68 -1.52 8.64
N LYS A 2 -17.87 -0.26 8.21
CA LYS A 2 -17.48 0.17 6.86
C LYS A 2 -15.95 0.35 6.84
N CYS A 3 -15.25 -0.45 6.03
CA CYS A 3 -13.80 -0.35 5.91
C CYS A 3 -13.42 0.86 5.05
N THR A 4 -12.63 1.78 5.59
CA THR A 4 -12.12 2.98 4.90
C THR A 4 -11.23 2.64 3.70
N THR A 5 -10.67 1.43 3.66
CA THR A 5 -9.83 0.94 2.57
C THR A 5 -10.62 0.22 1.48
N GLY A 6 -11.89 -0.12 1.72
CA GLY A 6 -12.70 -0.96 0.82
C GLY A 6 -12.36 -2.45 0.83
N LEU A 7 -11.40 -2.89 1.65
CA LEU A 7 -11.03 -4.29 1.84
C LEU A 7 -11.66 -4.86 3.11
N SER A 8 -11.96 -6.16 3.13
CA SER A 8 -12.24 -6.85 4.39
C SER A 8 -10.99 -6.88 5.28
N ALA A 9 -11.17 -7.10 6.59
CA ALA A 9 -10.04 -7.19 7.52
C ALA A 9 -9.07 -8.32 7.13
N HIS A 10 -9.59 -9.45 6.65
CA HIS A 10 -8.79 -10.57 6.15
C HIS A 10 -7.93 -10.18 4.93
N GLN A 11 -8.57 -9.62 3.89
CA GLN A 11 -7.86 -9.19 2.68
C GLN A 11 -6.79 -8.13 2.98
N PHE A 12 -7.07 -7.23 3.92
CA PHE A 12 -6.12 -6.22 4.33
C PHE A 12 -4.90 -6.84 5.07
N ALA A 13 -5.14 -7.80 5.96
CA ALA A 13 -4.09 -8.50 6.68
C ALA A 13 -3.21 -9.33 5.74
N GLU A 14 -3.82 -10.07 4.82
CA GLU A 14 -3.13 -10.89 3.81
C GLU A 14 -2.23 -10.03 2.91
N LEU A 15 -2.76 -8.92 2.38
CA LEU A 15 -1.99 -7.99 1.56
C LEU A 15 -0.82 -7.36 2.34
N THR A 16 -1.05 -6.99 3.61
CA THR A 16 0.00 -6.48 4.49
C THR A 16 1.11 -7.52 4.71
N GLN A 17 0.74 -8.79 4.89
CA GLN A 17 1.68 -9.89 5.06
C GLN A 17 2.52 -10.11 3.81
N TRP A 18 1.92 -10.18 2.62
CA TRP A 18 2.65 -10.33 1.35
C TRP A 18 3.67 -9.22 1.13
N ILE A 19 3.26 -7.97 1.35
CA ILE A 19 4.16 -6.81 1.20
C ILE A 19 5.30 -6.88 2.23
N SER A 20 5.03 -7.29 3.46
CA SER A 20 6.04 -7.38 4.52
C SER A 20 7.07 -8.49 4.30
N GLN A 21 6.70 -9.55 3.57
CA GLN A 21 7.60 -10.66 3.21
C GLN A 21 8.48 -10.35 1.99
N SER A 22 8.18 -9.26 1.29
CA SER A 22 8.93 -8.85 0.10
C SER A 22 10.20 -8.06 0.43
N LYS A 23 11.13 -7.95 -0.54
CA LYS A 23 12.41 -7.23 -0.42
C LYS A 23 12.20 -5.79 0.12
N PRO A 24 13.17 -5.27 0.91
CA PRO A 24 13.00 -4.11 1.78
C PRO A 24 12.52 -2.84 1.05
N LEU A 25 11.61 -2.13 1.72
CA LEU A 25 10.96 -0.93 1.24
C LEU A 25 11.82 0.28 1.62
N HIS A 26 12.48 0.89 0.64
CA HIS A 26 13.35 2.04 0.90
C HIS A 26 12.58 3.32 1.25
N THR A 27 11.24 3.34 1.12
CA THR A 27 10.46 4.58 1.15
C THR A 27 9.21 4.56 2.05
N ILE A 28 8.96 3.47 2.79
CA ILE A 28 7.84 3.43 3.74
C ILE A 28 8.16 4.26 4.99
N PRO A 29 7.27 5.18 5.40
CA PRO A 29 7.42 5.87 6.67
C PRO A 29 7.41 4.88 7.84
N ALA A 30 8.53 4.74 8.54
CA ALA A 30 8.66 3.82 9.69
C ALA A 30 7.56 4.03 10.74
N ILE A 31 7.12 5.27 10.95
CA ILE A 31 6.04 5.63 11.89
C ILE A 31 4.69 5.00 11.54
N LEU A 32 4.42 4.75 10.26
CA LEU A 32 3.18 4.09 9.80
C LEU A 32 3.37 2.57 9.63
N GLY A 33 4.61 2.12 9.40
CA GLY A 33 4.88 0.75 8.97
C GLY A 33 4.17 0.40 7.66
N VAL A 34 4.16 -0.89 7.32
CA VAL A 34 3.51 -1.40 6.10
C VAL A 34 1.99 -1.22 6.17
N ALA A 35 1.37 -1.65 7.27
CA ALA A 35 -0.07 -1.60 7.47
C ALA A 35 -0.62 -0.17 7.41
N GLY A 36 -0.04 0.77 8.18
CA GLY A 36 -0.49 2.17 8.18
C GLY A 36 -0.28 2.85 6.83
N SER A 37 0.80 2.53 6.14
CA SER A 37 1.08 3.09 4.80
C SER A 37 0.11 2.56 3.75
N LEU A 38 -0.24 1.27 3.83
CA LEU A 38 -1.26 0.66 2.99
C LEU A 38 -2.65 1.25 3.27
N GLN A 39 -3.01 1.44 4.55
CA GLN A 39 -4.26 2.09 4.95
C GLN A 39 -4.35 3.52 4.40
N ALA A 40 -3.30 4.32 4.56
CA ALA A 40 -3.22 5.67 4.04
C ALA A 40 -3.38 5.71 2.51
N THR A 41 -2.69 4.81 1.81
CA THR A 41 -2.72 4.72 0.34
C THR A 41 -4.09 4.30 -0.18
N LEU A 42 -4.71 3.28 0.42
CA LEU A 42 -6.04 2.81 0.00
C LEU A 42 -7.13 3.85 0.31
N THR A 43 -7.02 4.54 1.44
CA THR A 43 -7.94 5.64 1.79
C THR A 43 -7.83 6.79 0.78
N TYR A 44 -6.60 7.17 0.41
CA TYR A 44 -6.34 8.17 -0.63
C TYR A 44 -6.96 7.78 -1.97
N LEU A 45 -6.70 6.56 -2.45
CA LEU A 45 -7.20 6.09 -3.75
C LEU A 45 -8.73 5.95 -3.78
N ARG A 46 -9.32 5.43 -2.71
CA ARG A 46 -10.75 5.10 -2.66
C ARG A 46 -11.62 6.33 -2.50
N HIS A 47 -11.20 7.25 -1.65
CA HIS A 47 -12.03 8.39 -1.25
C HIS A 47 -11.55 9.71 -1.86
N ASN A 48 -10.42 9.71 -2.57
CA ASN A 48 -9.79 10.90 -3.12
C ASN A 48 -9.64 12.02 -2.08
N LEU A 49 -9.36 11.65 -0.83
CA LEU A 49 -9.24 12.60 0.27
C LEU A 49 -7.91 13.36 0.19
N PRO A 50 -7.88 14.63 0.58
CA PRO A 50 -6.64 15.37 0.75
C PRO A 50 -5.70 14.62 1.72
N GLN A 51 -4.41 14.55 1.39
CA GLN A 51 -3.43 13.85 2.23
C GLN A 51 -3.33 14.44 3.65
N ALA A 52 -3.67 15.72 3.83
CA ALA A 52 -3.76 16.34 5.16
C ALA A 52 -4.90 15.75 6.00
N ALA A 53 -6.09 15.58 5.42
CA ALA A 53 -7.23 14.97 6.10
C ALA A 53 -6.97 13.50 6.47
N ILE A 54 -6.23 12.77 5.63
CA ILE A 54 -5.77 11.41 5.95
C ILE A 54 -4.74 11.44 7.09
N GLY A 55 -3.87 12.45 7.11
CA GLY A 55 -2.89 12.64 8.19
C GLY A 55 -3.58 12.87 9.53
N GLU A 56 -4.59 13.73 9.56
CA GLU A 56 -5.44 13.95 10.73
C GLU A 56 -6.13 12.66 11.20
N LEU A 57 -6.71 11.88 10.27
CA LEU A 57 -7.35 10.60 10.59
C LEU A 57 -6.39 9.57 11.20
N LEU A 58 -5.13 9.58 10.76
CA LEU A 58 -4.10 8.62 11.19
C LEU A 58 -3.15 9.17 12.27
N GLY A 59 -3.34 10.41 12.73
CA GLY A 59 -2.48 11.04 13.72
C GLY A 59 -1.04 11.30 13.24
N VAL A 60 -0.84 11.53 11.93
CA VAL A 60 0.47 11.78 11.33
C VAL A 60 0.45 13.03 10.44
N SER A 61 1.64 13.56 10.12
CA SER A 61 1.75 14.73 9.27
C SER A 61 1.39 14.43 7.80
N GLN A 62 0.87 15.43 7.08
CA GLN A 62 0.59 15.31 5.64
C GLN A 62 1.82 14.83 4.83
N PRO A 63 3.06 15.30 5.07
CA PRO A 63 4.24 14.76 4.39
C PRO A 63 4.50 13.26 4.65
N THR A 64 4.05 12.73 5.79
CA THR A 64 4.14 11.29 6.10
C THR A 64 3.17 10.51 5.22
N VAL A 65 1.93 10.98 5.09
CA VAL A 65 0.94 10.41 4.15
C VAL A 65 1.43 10.50 2.71
N SER A 66 2.01 11.64 2.32
CA SER A 66 2.57 11.83 0.97
C SER A 66 3.60 10.77 0.62
N ARG A 67 4.53 10.49 1.54
CA ARG A 67 5.54 9.43 1.38
C ARG A 67 4.91 8.04 1.27
N ALA A 68 3.92 7.73 2.11
CA ALA A 68 3.18 6.47 2.02
C ALA A 68 2.50 6.30 0.64
N VAL A 69 1.80 7.34 0.16
CA VAL A 69 1.12 7.32 -1.15
C VAL A 69 2.13 7.24 -2.30
N LYS A 70 3.29 7.91 -2.19
CA LYS A 70 4.35 7.87 -3.20
C LYS A 70 4.96 6.47 -3.36
N ALA A 71 4.98 5.67 -2.30
CA ALA A 71 5.42 4.27 -2.33
C ALA A 71 4.41 3.31 -2.99
N ARG A 72 3.24 3.79 -3.45
CA ARG A 72 2.19 2.95 -4.06
C ARG A 72 2.66 2.03 -5.20
N PRO A 73 3.47 2.48 -6.19
CA PRO A 73 3.92 1.59 -7.25
C PRO A 73 4.70 0.39 -6.70
N GLU A 74 5.55 0.61 -5.69
CA GLU A 74 6.29 -0.46 -5.04
C GLU A 74 5.35 -1.44 -4.32
N LEU A 75 4.34 -0.93 -3.60
CA LEU A 75 3.33 -1.77 -2.95
C LEU A 75 2.58 -2.66 -3.95
N VAL A 76 2.24 -2.13 -5.13
CA VAL A 76 1.55 -2.88 -6.20
C VAL A 76 2.46 -3.94 -6.80
N THR A 77 3.70 -3.60 -7.17
CA THR A 77 4.66 -4.56 -7.72
C THR A 77 4.90 -5.72 -6.75
N ARG A 78 4.94 -5.44 -5.44
CA ARG A 78 5.14 -6.48 -4.41
C ARG A 78 3.92 -7.34 -4.15
N ALA A 79 2.73 -6.76 -4.16
CA ALA A 79 1.49 -7.53 -4.08
C ALA A 79 1.36 -8.54 -5.24
N LEU A 80 2.01 -8.25 -6.36
CA LEU A 80 2.03 -9.09 -7.57
C LEU A 80 3.34 -9.89 -7.72
N ASP A 81 4.25 -9.86 -6.73
CA ASP A 81 5.52 -10.61 -6.78
C ASP A 81 5.19 -12.12 -6.82
N GLY A 82 5.72 -12.83 -7.82
CA GLY A 82 5.36 -14.23 -8.11
C GLY A 82 4.08 -14.45 -8.94
N TYR A 83 3.32 -13.38 -9.23
CA TYR A 83 2.17 -13.41 -10.16
C TYR A 83 2.45 -12.69 -11.48
N LEU A 84 3.52 -11.89 -11.56
CA LEU A 84 3.96 -11.23 -12.79
C LEU A 84 4.80 -12.21 -13.61
N ILE A 85 4.26 -12.65 -14.74
CA ILE A 85 5.00 -13.39 -15.77
C ILE A 85 5.95 -12.39 -16.44
N THR A 86 7.25 -12.71 -16.52
CA THR A 86 8.18 -11.86 -17.26
C THR A 86 8.03 -12.09 -18.76
N ALA A 87 8.43 -11.13 -19.58
CA ALA A 87 8.37 -11.27 -21.03
C ALA A 87 9.16 -12.49 -21.55
N GLU A 88 10.15 -12.98 -20.78
CA GLU A 88 10.92 -14.18 -21.13
C GLU A 88 10.16 -15.49 -20.84
N GLU A 89 9.18 -15.49 -19.94
CA GLU A 89 8.37 -16.66 -19.58
C GLU A 89 7.16 -16.86 -20.50
N VAL A 90 6.87 -15.90 -21.39
CA VAL A 90 5.86 -16.06 -22.44
C VAL A 90 6.50 -16.81 -23.61
N ALA A 91 6.12 -18.08 -23.81
CA ALA A 91 6.59 -18.86 -24.95
C ALA A 91 6.24 -18.14 -26.27
N PRO A 92 7.19 -18.02 -27.23
CA PRO A 92 6.87 -17.51 -28.56
C PRO A 92 5.88 -18.48 -29.22
N GLY A 93 4.71 -17.95 -29.58
CA GLY A 93 3.67 -18.68 -30.32
C GLY A 93 4.03 -18.93 -31.78
#